data_AF-A0AAV1ALV9-F1
#
_entry.id   AF-A0AAV1ALV9-F1
#
_cell.length_a   1.000
_cell.length_b   1.000
_cell.length_c   1.000
_cell.angle_alpha   90.00
_cell.angle_beta   90.00
_cell.angle_gamma   90.00
#
_symmetry.space_group_name_H-M   'P 1'
#
loop_
_entity.id
_entity.type
_entity.pdbx_description
1 polymer ?
#
loop_
_entity_poly.entity_id
_entity_poly.type
_entity_poly.pdbx_seq_one_letter_code
_entity_poly.pdbx_strand_id
1 'polypeptide(L)'
;MIREPGMRVASKVSSHCSGDHHVPKTRIDPNTFNGGATYLSMTVATLASATFREPALNSQFQIHRSHLHIFRGLYHASYRSPREFVRCLGVVIFLLMIVTAFTGYVPPWGQMSFWGATVITSLASAIPVVGDTIVTWLWGGFSVDNATLNRFFSLHHLLPFILVGASLLHLAALHQYGSNNPLGVHSEMDQISFYPYFYVKDLVGWVAFAIFFSIWIFYAPNVLGHPDNYIPANPMPTPPHIVPEWYFLPIHAILRSIPDKSGGVAAIAPVFICLLALPFFKSMYVRSSSFRPIHQGIFWLLLADRLLLGWIGCQPVEAPFVTIGQIPPFVFFLFFAITPIPGRVGRGIPNSYTDETDQ
;
A
#
# COMPACT_ATOMS: atom_id res chain seq x y z
N MET A 1 39.20 86.09 -3.64
CA MET A 1 38.47 86.08 -4.92
C MET A 1 37.85 84.70 -5.08
N ILE A 2 36.52 84.68 -4.99
CA ILE A 2 35.57 83.68 -5.50
C ILE A 2 35.78 82.20 -5.07
N ARG A 3 34.95 81.81 -4.10
CA ARG A 3 34.51 80.44 -3.81
C ARG A 3 33.38 80.08 -4.79
N GLU A 4 33.42 78.89 -5.37
CA GLU A 4 32.26 78.26 -6.01
C GLU A 4 31.36 77.59 -4.94
N PRO A 5 30.01 77.61 -5.09
CA PRO A 5 29.08 77.27 -4.02
C PRO A 5 28.35 75.93 -4.24
N GLY A 6 27.74 75.41 -3.18
CA GLY A 6 26.59 74.52 -3.29
C GLY A 6 25.32 75.23 -2.80
N MET A 7 24.17 75.04 -3.47
CA MET A 7 22.85 74.80 -2.84
C MET A 7 21.66 74.75 -3.82
N ARG A 8 20.81 73.75 -3.58
CA ARG A 8 19.32 73.70 -3.54
C ARG A 8 18.43 74.18 -4.72
N VAL A 9 17.67 73.20 -5.24
CA VAL A 9 16.18 73.06 -5.29
C VAL A 9 15.30 74.27 -5.65
N ALA A 10 14.62 74.18 -6.81
CA ALA A 10 13.19 74.39 -7.13
C ALA A 10 13.09 74.41 -8.69
N SER A 11 12.15 73.82 -9.44
CA SER A 11 10.68 73.81 -9.34
C SER A 11 10.05 72.76 -10.31
N LYS A 12 9.03 72.03 -9.84
CA LYS A 12 7.68 71.78 -10.44
C LYS A 12 7.47 72.24 -11.92
N VAL A 13 6.84 71.55 -12.90
CA VAL A 13 5.67 70.64 -13.01
C VAL A 13 5.59 70.02 -14.44
N SER A 14 5.02 68.80 -14.56
CA SER A 14 4.29 68.17 -15.71
C SER A 14 5.10 67.76 -16.94
N SER A 15 5.01 66.55 -17.51
CA SER A 15 3.93 65.57 -17.62
C SER A 15 4.51 64.15 -17.76
N HIS A 16 4.01 63.16 -17.01
CA HIS A 16 4.29 61.74 -17.29
C HIS A 16 3.01 60.92 -17.18
N CYS A 17 2.81 60.09 -18.19
CA CYS A 17 1.67 59.22 -18.41
C CYS A 17 1.37 58.33 -17.21
N SER A 18 0.09 58.28 -16.83
CA SER A 18 -0.47 57.27 -15.94
C SER A 18 -0.36 55.89 -16.59
N GLY A 19 0.53 55.05 -16.06
CA GLY A 19 0.52 53.61 -16.27
C GLY A 19 0.12 52.95 -14.95
N ASP A 20 -1.14 52.53 -14.85
CA ASP A 20 -1.61 51.69 -13.75
C ASP A 20 -0.84 50.37 -13.76
N HIS A 21 0.06 50.18 -12.80
CA HIS A 21 0.61 48.86 -12.50
C HIS A 21 -0.47 48.03 -11.81
N HIS A 22 -1.32 47.41 -12.63
CA HIS A 22 -2.11 46.27 -12.21
C HIS A 22 -1.17 45.11 -11.87
N VAL A 23 -0.81 45.00 -10.59
CA VAL A 23 -0.40 43.72 -10.01
C VAL A 23 -1.57 42.75 -10.22
N PRO A 24 -1.41 41.64 -10.94
CA PRO A 24 -2.48 40.66 -11.04
C PRO A 24 -2.66 40.06 -9.64
N LYS A 25 -3.69 40.53 -8.93
CA LYS A 25 -4.25 39.76 -7.83
C LYS A 25 -4.73 38.46 -8.46
N THR A 26 -4.00 37.38 -8.22
CA THR A 26 -4.53 36.03 -8.38
C THR A 26 -5.78 35.96 -7.50
N ARG A 27 -6.94 36.16 -8.13
CA ARG A 27 -8.23 35.86 -7.50
C ARG A 27 -8.25 34.35 -7.38
N ILE A 28 -7.86 33.86 -6.20
CA ILE A 28 -8.07 32.47 -5.80
C ILE A 28 -9.58 32.27 -5.87
N ASP A 29 -10.03 31.44 -6.81
CA ASP A 29 -11.42 31.03 -6.86
C ASP A 29 -11.74 30.29 -5.55
N PRO A 30 -12.68 30.76 -4.73
CA PRO A 30 -13.04 30.10 -3.47
C PRO A 30 -13.59 28.68 -3.66
N ASN A 31 -13.90 28.26 -4.89
CA ASN A 31 -14.40 26.93 -5.21
C ASN A 31 -13.31 25.91 -5.61
N THR A 32 -12.04 26.32 -5.70
CA THR A 32 -10.96 25.38 -6.06
C THR A 32 -10.29 24.87 -4.79
N PHE A 33 -10.50 23.58 -4.46
CA PHE A 33 -9.77 22.92 -3.39
C PHE A 33 -8.29 22.86 -3.74
N ASN A 34 -7.50 23.79 -3.20
CA ASN A 34 -6.06 23.76 -3.34
C ASN A 34 -5.48 22.83 -2.27
N GLY A 35 -5.45 21.53 -2.60
CA GLY A 35 -4.92 20.49 -1.72
C GLY A 35 -3.54 20.85 -1.18
N GLY A 36 -2.60 21.19 -2.07
CA GLY A 36 -1.22 21.54 -1.69
C GLY A 36 -1.11 22.71 -0.71
N ALA A 37 -1.81 23.82 -0.97
CA ALA A 37 -1.78 24.99 -0.08
C ALA A 37 -2.47 24.71 1.27
N THR A 38 -3.55 23.92 1.27
CA THR A 38 -4.26 23.54 2.49
C THR A 38 -3.41 22.62 3.37
N TYR A 39 -2.73 21.63 2.77
CA TYR A 39 -1.79 20.75 3.45
C TYR A 39 -0.57 21.50 4.01
N LEU A 40 -0.03 22.46 3.26
CA LEU A 40 1.08 23.30 3.74
C LEU A 40 0.63 24.22 4.89
N SER A 41 -0.55 24.82 4.78
CA SER A 41 -1.14 25.66 5.85
C SER A 41 -1.37 24.85 7.12
N MET A 42 -1.91 23.62 7.01
CA MET A 42 -2.02 22.70 8.14
C MET A 42 -0.65 22.47 8.78
N THR A 43 0.39 22.21 7.98
CA THR A 43 1.76 21.95 8.48
C THR A 43 2.33 23.10 9.32
N VAL A 44 2.04 24.35 8.95
CA VAL A 44 2.58 25.55 9.62
C VAL A 44 1.72 26.02 10.80
N ALA A 45 0.41 25.71 10.79
CA ALA A 45 -0.56 26.32 11.72
C ALA A 45 -0.59 25.72 13.15
N THR A 46 -0.05 24.53 13.41
CA THR A 46 -0.15 23.94 14.77
C THR A 46 0.94 22.91 15.09
N LEU A 47 1.43 22.90 16.33
CA LEU A 47 2.25 21.80 16.89
C LEU A 47 1.53 20.44 16.82
N ALA A 48 0.20 20.44 16.90
CA ALA A 48 -0.64 19.27 16.67
C ALA A 48 -0.66 18.81 15.20
N SER A 49 -0.40 19.72 14.25
CA SER A 49 -0.44 19.42 12.82
C SER A 49 0.68 18.52 12.35
N ALA A 50 1.85 18.58 12.99
CA ALA A 50 2.94 17.64 12.73
C ALA A 50 2.47 16.21 12.99
N THR A 51 1.64 15.99 14.01
CA THR A 51 0.97 14.71 14.31
C THR A 51 -0.17 14.38 13.32
N PHE A 52 -0.82 15.38 12.72
CA PHE A 52 -1.85 15.22 11.66
C PHE A 52 -1.29 15.11 10.24
N ARG A 53 0.03 15.25 10.04
CA ARG A 53 0.77 14.92 8.80
C ARG A 53 0.96 13.41 8.63
N GLU A 54 0.73 12.65 9.70
CA GLU A 54 0.98 11.22 9.85
C GLU A 54 -0.16 10.24 9.43
N PRO A 55 -1.25 10.62 8.71
CA PRO A 55 -2.14 9.61 8.11
C PRO A 55 -1.39 8.70 7.14
N ALA A 56 -0.39 9.24 6.42
CA ALA A 56 0.46 8.45 5.54
C ALA A 56 1.20 7.36 6.31
N LEU A 57 1.93 7.73 7.38
CA LEU A 57 2.67 6.79 8.24
C LEU A 57 1.73 5.73 8.84
N ASN A 58 0.54 6.15 9.30
CA ASN A 58 -0.49 5.23 9.78
C ASN A 58 -0.89 4.19 8.72
N SER A 59 -1.19 4.61 7.49
CA SER A 59 -1.50 3.69 6.38
C SER A 59 -0.31 2.77 6.06
N GLN A 60 0.92 3.29 6.10
CA GLN A 60 2.12 2.48 5.84
C GLN A 60 2.29 1.36 6.87
N PHE A 61 2.24 1.69 8.16
CA PHE A 61 2.38 0.69 9.22
C PHE A 61 1.17 -0.24 9.30
N GLN A 62 -0.03 0.23 8.96
CA GLN A 62 -1.20 -0.64 8.85
C GLN A 62 -1.00 -1.71 7.78
N ILE A 63 -0.54 -1.31 6.59
CA ILE A 63 -0.22 -2.25 5.50
C ILE A 63 0.97 -3.14 5.87
N HIS A 64 1.98 -2.62 6.57
CA HIS A 64 3.09 -3.44 7.08
C HIS A 64 2.58 -4.58 7.98
N ARG A 65 1.73 -4.24 8.97
CA ARG A 65 1.13 -5.22 9.88
C ARG A 65 0.26 -6.22 9.12
N SER A 66 -0.46 -5.81 8.08
CA SER A 66 -1.25 -6.74 7.27
C SER A 66 -0.36 -7.73 6.50
N HIS A 67 0.80 -7.30 6.00
CA HIS A 67 1.77 -8.21 5.38
C HIS A 67 2.24 -9.28 6.38
N LEU A 68 2.68 -8.87 7.59
CA LEU A 68 3.07 -9.80 8.64
C LEU A 68 1.92 -10.77 9.00
N HIS A 69 0.69 -10.26 9.09
CA HIS A 69 -0.50 -11.07 9.35
C HIS A 69 -0.77 -12.09 8.23
N ILE A 70 -0.64 -11.69 6.97
CA ILE A 70 -0.78 -12.56 5.79
C ILE A 70 0.28 -13.65 5.82
N PHE A 71 1.57 -13.32 6.00
CA PHE A 71 2.65 -14.30 6.02
C PHE A 71 2.55 -15.27 7.20
N ARG A 72 2.15 -14.81 8.39
CA ARG A 72 1.82 -15.70 9.52
C ARG A 72 0.73 -16.69 9.14
N GLY A 73 -0.31 -16.21 8.46
CA GLY A 73 -1.41 -17.05 7.95
C GLY A 73 -0.93 -18.09 6.95
N LEU A 74 0.00 -17.73 6.05
CA LEU A 74 0.62 -18.63 5.09
C LEU A 74 1.48 -19.70 5.77
N TYR A 75 2.31 -19.29 6.74
CA TYR A 75 3.23 -20.19 7.45
C TYR A 75 2.47 -21.26 8.26
N HIS A 76 1.47 -20.87 9.04
CA HIS A 76 0.70 -21.81 9.86
C HIS A 76 -0.49 -22.43 9.10
N ALA A 77 -0.59 -22.21 7.78
CA ALA A 77 -1.70 -22.64 6.93
C ALA A 77 -3.09 -22.31 7.53
N SER A 78 -3.23 -21.13 8.14
CA SER A 78 -4.46 -20.70 8.84
C SER A 78 -5.62 -20.44 7.86
N TYR A 79 -5.33 -20.38 6.57
CA TYR A 79 -6.30 -20.25 5.48
C TYR A 79 -7.04 -21.55 5.15
N ARG A 80 -6.60 -22.69 5.72
CA ARG A 80 -7.24 -23.99 5.46
C ARG A 80 -8.58 -24.13 6.18
N SER A 81 -9.36 -25.09 5.69
CA SER A 81 -10.62 -25.50 6.28
C SER A 81 -10.54 -25.67 7.81
N PRO A 82 -11.51 -25.11 8.57
CA PRO A 82 -12.76 -24.47 8.14
C PRO A 82 -12.71 -22.93 8.02
N ARG A 83 -11.54 -22.33 7.79
CA ARG A 83 -11.32 -20.87 7.84
C ARG A 83 -11.16 -20.23 6.45
N GLU A 84 -11.74 -20.84 5.42
CA GLU A 84 -11.70 -20.34 4.04
C GLU A 84 -12.33 -18.95 3.96
N PHE A 85 -13.47 -18.75 4.61
CA PHE A 85 -14.19 -17.47 4.60
C PHE A 85 -13.38 -16.35 5.29
N VAL A 86 -12.72 -16.67 6.42
CA VAL A 86 -11.81 -15.74 7.11
C VAL A 86 -10.70 -15.29 6.16
N ARG A 87 -10.09 -16.23 5.41
CA ARG A 87 -9.07 -15.88 4.43
C ARG A 87 -9.61 -14.99 3.32
N CYS A 88 -10.75 -15.31 2.74
CA CYS A 88 -11.36 -14.50 1.68
C CYS A 88 -11.66 -13.08 2.15
N LEU A 89 -12.26 -12.92 3.34
CA LEU A 89 -12.47 -11.61 3.96
C LEU A 89 -11.16 -10.87 4.20
N GLY A 90 -10.11 -11.55 4.63
CA GLY A 90 -8.78 -10.95 4.81
C GLY A 90 -8.19 -10.41 3.50
N VAL A 91 -8.41 -11.09 2.36
CA VAL A 91 -7.99 -10.59 1.04
C VAL A 91 -8.83 -9.39 0.61
N VAL A 92 -10.14 -9.40 0.86
CA VAL A 92 -11.01 -8.24 0.60
C VAL A 92 -10.59 -7.03 1.43
N ILE A 93 -10.29 -7.22 2.73
CA ILE A 93 -9.75 -6.15 3.59
C ILE A 93 -8.43 -5.62 3.03
N PHE A 94 -7.53 -6.50 2.59
CA PHE A 94 -6.26 -6.09 2.01
C PHE A 94 -6.44 -5.25 0.73
N LEU A 95 -7.39 -5.62 -0.14
CA LEU A 95 -7.76 -4.82 -1.31
C LEU A 95 -8.34 -3.45 -0.91
N LEU A 96 -9.23 -3.41 0.08
CA LEU A 96 -9.77 -2.15 0.61
C LEU A 96 -8.66 -1.26 1.19
N MET A 97 -7.68 -1.84 1.89
CA MET A 97 -6.52 -1.12 2.41
C MET A 97 -5.68 -0.50 1.29
N ILE A 98 -5.42 -1.25 0.20
CA ILE A 98 -4.69 -0.75 -0.97
C ILE A 98 -5.41 0.46 -1.58
N VAL A 99 -6.71 0.35 -1.84
CA VAL A 99 -7.49 1.45 -2.44
C VAL A 99 -7.58 2.65 -1.50
N THR A 100 -7.77 2.41 -0.19
CA THR A 100 -7.82 3.49 0.81
C THR A 100 -6.49 4.22 0.90
N ALA A 101 -5.37 3.51 0.93
CA ALA A 101 -4.04 4.12 0.99
C ALA A 101 -3.72 4.92 -0.27
N PHE A 102 -4.00 4.37 -1.46
CA PHE A 102 -3.81 5.08 -2.72
C PHE A 102 -4.66 6.36 -2.80
N THR A 103 -5.96 6.29 -2.49
CA THR A 103 -6.83 7.47 -2.49
C THR A 103 -6.47 8.48 -1.41
N GLY A 104 -5.81 8.08 -0.33
CA GLY A 104 -5.26 8.96 0.71
C GLY A 104 -3.90 9.58 0.37
N TYR A 105 -3.17 9.00 -0.58
CA TYR A 105 -1.90 9.54 -1.07
C TYR A 105 -2.08 10.69 -2.07
N VAL A 106 -3.24 10.81 -2.70
CA VAL A 106 -3.53 11.83 -3.73
C VAL A 106 -3.83 13.23 -3.14
N PRO A 107 -4.60 13.39 -2.05
CA PRO A 107 -4.99 14.69 -1.50
C PRO A 107 -3.90 15.72 -1.18
N PRO A 108 -2.67 15.33 -0.75
CA PRO A 108 -1.55 16.27 -0.61
C PRO A 108 -1.23 17.05 -1.88
N TRP A 109 -1.60 16.51 -3.06
CA TRP A 109 -1.46 17.16 -4.36
C TRP A 109 -0.03 17.61 -4.69
N GLY A 110 0.96 16.80 -4.30
CA GLY A 110 2.34 16.92 -4.72
C GLY A 110 2.63 16.23 -6.04
N GLN A 111 3.89 16.30 -6.52
CA GLN A 111 4.29 15.68 -7.79
C GLN A 111 4.04 14.17 -7.81
N MET A 112 4.42 13.46 -6.74
CA MET A 112 4.24 12.00 -6.68
C MET A 112 2.76 11.61 -6.54
N SER A 113 1.97 12.39 -5.80
CA SER A 113 0.52 12.23 -5.72
C SER A 113 -0.15 12.35 -7.09
N PHE A 114 0.16 13.40 -7.86
CA PHE A 114 -0.45 13.68 -9.16
C PHE A 114 -0.06 12.64 -10.22
N TRP A 115 1.24 12.38 -10.37
CA TRP A 115 1.72 11.43 -11.36
C TRP A 115 1.40 9.99 -10.99
N GLY A 116 1.44 9.65 -9.70
CA GLY A 116 0.96 8.36 -9.20
C GLY A 116 -0.51 8.13 -9.52
N ALA A 117 -1.36 9.15 -9.31
CA ALA A 117 -2.77 9.09 -9.69
C ALA A 117 -2.93 8.87 -11.20
N THR A 118 -2.23 9.65 -12.02
CA THR A 118 -2.26 9.53 -13.49
C THR A 118 -1.86 8.13 -13.95
N VAL A 119 -0.73 7.61 -13.48
CA VAL A 119 -0.24 6.28 -13.87
C VAL A 119 -1.22 5.19 -13.45
N ILE A 120 -1.58 5.11 -12.17
CA ILE A 120 -2.40 4.01 -11.63
C ILE A 120 -3.79 3.98 -12.27
N THR A 121 -4.44 5.13 -12.41
CA THR A 121 -5.77 5.19 -13.03
C THR A 121 -5.72 4.91 -14.53
N SER A 122 -4.65 5.33 -15.23
CA SER A 122 -4.46 5.01 -16.65
C SER A 122 -4.26 3.51 -16.91
N LEU A 123 -3.93 2.69 -15.89
CA LEU A 123 -3.84 1.24 -16.04
C LEU A 123 -5.21 0.61 -16.35
N ALA A 124 -6.31 1.24 -15.94
CA ALA A 124 -7.65 0.77 -16.27
C ALA A 124 -7.94 0.84 -17.79
N SER A 125 -7.21 1.67 -18.55
CA SER A 125 -7.30 1.72 -20.01
C SER A 125 -6.83 0.43 -20.68
N ALA A 126 -6.12 -0.45 -19.96
CA ALA A 126 -5.69 -1.74 -20.46
C ALA A 126 -6.85 -2.76 -20.59
N ILE A 127 -8.01 -2.47 -20.00
CA ILE A 127 -9.19 -3.34 -20.12
C ILE A 127 -9.78 -3.20 -21.52
N PRO A 128 -9.86 -4.29 -22.31
CA PRO A 128 -10.46 -4.23 -23.64
C PRO A 128 -11.91 -3.75 -23.59
N VAL A 129 -12.37 -3.09 -24.66
CA VAL A 129 -13.76 -2.63 -24.88
C VAL A 129 -14.20 -1.44 -24.00
N VAL A 130 -13.90 -1.43 -22.70
CA VAL A 130 -14.45 -0.44 -21.75
C VAL A 130 -13.41 0.42 -21.04
N GLY A 131 -12.11 0.18 -21.26
CA GLY A 131 -11.02 0.81 -20.53
C GLY A 131 -11.07 2.34 -20.54
N ASP A 132 -11.18 2.96 -21.71
CA ASP A 132 -11.19 4.42 -21.84
C ASP A 132 -12.41 5.07 -21.18
N THR A 133 -13.56 4.40 -21.23
CA THR A 133 -14.79 4.83 -20.55
C THR A 133 -14.60 4.82 -19.03
N ILE A 134 -13.97 3.76 -18.49
CA ILE A 134 -13.67 3.66 -17.05
C ILE A 134 -12.70 4.75 -16.62
N VAL A 135 -11.64 4.99 -17.39
CA VAL A 135 -10.64 6.03 -17.09
C VAL A 135 -11.28 7.42 -17.08
N THR A 136 -12.03 7.76 -18.12
CA THR A 136 -12.73 9.06 -18.24
C THR A 136 -13.74 9.24 -17.11
N TRP A 137 -14.48 8.18 -16.75
CA TRP A 137 -15.39 8.20 -15.62
C TRP A 137 -14.66 8.42 -14.30
N LEU A 138 -13.53 7.74 -14.09
CA LEU A 138 -12.75 7.83 -12.85
C LEU A 138 -12.13 9.23 -12.68
N TRP A 139 -11.60 9.80 -13.77
CA TRP A 139 -11.06 11.16 -13.78
C TRP A 139 -12.13 12.23 -13.62
N GLY A 140 -13.33 11.98 -14.15
CA GLY A 140 -14.38 13.00 -14.25
C GLY A 140 -14.03 14.08 -15.28
N GLY A 141 -13.21 13.73 -16.27
CA GLY A 141 -12.64 14.61 -17.29
C GLY A 141 -11.65 13.87 -18.18
N PHE A 142 -10.85 14.60 -18.96
CA PHE A 142 -9.86 14.04 -19.90
C PHE A 142 -8.47 13.79 -19.28
N SER A 143 -8.25 14.29 -18.07
CA SER A 143 -7.00 14.15 -17.33
C SER A 143 -7.29 14.17 -15.83
N VAL A 144 -6.30 13.77 -15.03
CA VAL A 144 -6.35 13.98 -13.58
C VAL A 144 -6.39 15.48 -13.29
N ASP A 145 -7.43 15.91 -12.58
CA ASP A 145 -7.67 17.31 -12.21
C ASP A 145 -8.49 17.40 -10.91
N ASN A 146 -8.94 18.59 -10.53
CA ASN A 146 -9.73 18.87 -9.34
C ASN A 146 -10.98 17.97 -9.21
N ALA A 147 -11.60 17.57 -10.33
CA ALA A 147 -12.71 16.62 -10.31
C ALA A 147 -12.29 15.24 -9.74
N THR A 148 -11.12 14.75 -10.12
CA THR A 148 -10.54 13.50 -9.61
C THR A 148 -10.19 13.63 -8.13
N LEU A 149 -9.57 14.76 -7.74
CA LEU A 149 -9.17 15.05 -6.36
C LEU A 149 -10.36 15.01 -5.40
N ASN A 150 -11.45 15.71 -5.72
CA ASN A 150 -12.64 15.74 -4.87
C ASN A 150 -13.29 14.35 -4.70
N ARG A 151 -13.35 13.57 -5.78
CA ARG A 151 -13.87 12.19 -5.72
C ARG A 151 -13.00 11.32 -4.83
N PHE A 152 -11.67 11.40 -4.98
CA PHE A 152 -10.74 10.60 -4.20
C PHE A 152 -10.75 10.98 -2.72
N PHE A 153 -10.89 12.27 -2.40
CA PHE A 153 -11.07 12.73 -1.02
C PHE A 153 -12.34 12.12 -0.39
N SER A 154 -13.48 12.16 -1.10
CA SER A 154 -14.72 11.56 -0.60
C SER A 154 -14.60 10.04 -0.43
N LEU A 155 -13.97 9.34 -1.38
CA LEU A 155 -13.74 7.89 -1.30
C LEU A 155 -12.80 7.52 -0.15
N HIS A 156 -11.71 8.26 0.02
CA HIS A 156 -10.75 8.03 1.09
C HIS A 156 -11.40 8.19 2.48
N HIS A 157 -12.38 9.08 2.63
CA HIS A 157 -13.16 9.17 3.87
C HIS A 157 -14.17 8.04 4.04
N LEU A 158 -14.81 7.56 2.97
CA LEU A 158 -15.81 6.49 3.03
C LEU A 158 -15.20 5.11 3.30
N LEU A 159 -14.12 4.75 2.60
CA LEU A 159 -13.56 3.39 2.61
C LEU A 159 -13.13 2.90 4.00
N PRO A 160 -12.56 3.72 4.92
CA PRO A 160 -12.27 3.30 6.29
C PRO A 160 -13.48 2.77 7.05
N PHE A 161 -14.69 3.32 6.84
CA PHE A 161 -15.91 2.80 7.49
C PHE A 161 -16.30 1.42 6.95
N ILE A 162 -16.16 1.22 5.64
CA ILE A 162 -16.35 -0.10 5.01
C ILE A 162 -15.31 -1.08 5.55
N LEU A 163 -14.08 -0.63 5.76
CA LEU A 163 -12.98 -1.44 6.30
C LEU A 163 -13.22 -1.87 7.74
N VAL A 164 -13.81 -1.01 8.58
CA VAL A 164 -14.28 -1.38 9.93
C VAL A 164 -15.36 -2.46 9.84
N GLY A 165 -16.37 -2.29 8.99
CA GLY A 165 -17.42 -3.30 8.78
C GLY A 165 -16.87 -4.65 8.32
N ALA A 166 -15.95 -4.64 7.34
CA ALA A 166 -15.28 -5.85 6.86
C ALA A 166 -14.42 -6.51 7.96
N SER A 167 -13.75 -5.71 8.80
CA SER A 167 -12.93 -6.20 9.92
C SER A 167 -13.79 -6.87 11.01
N LEU A 168 -14.97 -6.32 11.31
CA LEU A 168 -15.94 -6.95 12.22
C LEU A 168 -16.43 -8.30 11.67
N LEU A 169 -16.76 -8.35 10.38
CA LEU A 169 -17.16 -9.60 9.72
C LEU A 169 -16.01 -10.63 9.72
N HIS A 170 -14.78 -10.19 9.50
CA HIS A 170 -13.59 -11.03 9.56
C HIS A 170 -13.37 -11.62 10.96
N LEU A 171 -13.55 -10.82 12.01
CA LEU A 171 -13.47 -11.28 13.39
C LEU A 171 -14.61 -12.24 13.75
N ALA A 172 -15.84 -11.95 13.33
CA ALA A 172 -17.00 -12.82 13.53
C ALA A 172 -16.80 -14.20 12.87
N ALA A 173 -16.32 -14.21 11.62
CA ALA A 173 -15.98 -15.44 10.91
C ALA A 173 -14.87 -16.24 11.62
N LEU A 174 -13.89 -15.56 12.21
CA LEU A 174 -12.84 -16.21 13.01
C LEU A 174 -13.41 -16.80 14.31
N HIS A 175 -14.30 -16.08 14.99
CA HIS A 175 -14.91 -16.53 16.24
C HIS A 175 -15.81 -17.75 16.05
N GLN A 176 -16.43 -17.90 14.87
CA GLN A 176 -17.25 -19.08 14.56
C GLN A 176 -16.46 -20.40 14.62
N TYR A 177 -15.18 -20.39 14.22
CA TYR A 177 -14.34 -21.60 14.14
C TYR A 177 -13.12 -21.59 15.07
N GLY A 178 -12.96 -20.53 15.86
CA GLY A 178 -11.81 -20.31 16.76
C GLY A 178 -10.49 -20.01 16.03
N SER A 179 -9.54 -19.48 16.80
CA SER A 179 -8.19 -19.21 16.30
C SER A 179 -7.41 -20.49 16.00
N ASN A 180 -6.38 -20.37 15.16
CA ASN A 180 -5.42 -21.44 14.92
C ASN A 180 -4.21 -21.31 15.86
N ASN A 181 -3.49 -22.41 16.10
CA ASN A 181 -2.31 -22.45 16.95
C ASN A 181 -1.03 -22.80 16.13
N PRO A 182 0.19 -22.58 16.68
CA PRO A 182 1.43 -22.84 15.96
C PRO A 182 1.63 -24.29 15.50
N LEU A 183 1.01 -25.25 16.19
CA LEU A 183 1.06 -26.67 15.84
C LEU A 183 0.04 -27.02 14.74
N GLY A 184 -1.03 -26.22 14.59
CA GLY A 184 -2.09 -26.43 13.61
C GLY A 184 -3.02 -27.61 13.93
N VAL A 185 -2.95 -28.12 15.16
CA VAL A 185 -3.78 -29.23 15.66
C VAL A 185 -5.09 -28.71 16.27
N HIS A 186 -6.03 -29.61 16.55
CA HIS A 186 -7.23 -29.27 17.31
C HIS A 186 -6.84 -28.90 18.75
N SER A 187 -7.41 -27.82 19.30
CA SER A 187 -6.97 -27.25 20.57
C SER A 187 -8.12 -26.96 21.53
N GLU A 188 -9.28 -27.62 21.41
CA GLU A 188 -10.39 -27.41 22.36
C GLU A 188 -10.08 -27.92 23.76
N MET A 189 -9.19 -28.92 23.89
CA MET A 189 -8.77 -29.43 25.20
C MET A 189 -7.81 -28.50 25.96
N ASP A 190 -7.19 -27.54 25.26
CA ASP A 190 -6.18 -26.64 25.82
C ASP A 190 -6.51 -25.19 25.46
N GLN A 191 -7.62 -24.71 26.02
CA GLN A 191 -8.08 -23.33 25.86
C GLN A 191 -8.07 -22.61 27.20
N ILE A 192 -7.64 -21.36 27.16
CA ILE A 192 -7.77 -20.39 28.25
C ILE A 192 -8.61 -19.21 27.76
N SER A 193 -9.30 -18.55 28.68
CA SER A 193 -10.08 -17.35 28.37
C SER A 193 -9.19 -16.25 27.77
N PHE A 194 -9.73 -15.45 26.85
CA PHE A 194 -8.99 -14.36 26.23
C PHE A 194 -8.55 -13.31 27.26
N TYR A 195 -9.48 -12.84 28.08
CA TYR A 195 -9.19 -11.97 29.21
C TYR A 195 -8.95 -12.81 30.47
N PRO A 196 -7.91 -12.52 31.28
CA PRO A 196 -6.92 -11.45 31.12
C PRO A 196 -5.67 -11.86 30.30
N TYR A 197 -5.50 -13.15 30.00
CA TYR A 197 -4.22 -13.72 29.54
C TYR A 197 -3.74 -13.13 28.20
N PHE A 198 -4.56 -13.18 27.17
CA PHE A 198 -4.21 -12.61 25.86
C PHE A 198 -4.33 -11.08 25.85
N TYR A 199 -5.18 -10.49 26.69
CA TYR A 199 -5.24 -9.03 26.85
C TYR A 199 -3.90 -8.43 27.29
N VAL A 200 -3.26 -8.98 28.34
CA VAL A 200 -1.95 -8.48 28.80
C VAL A 200 -0.86 -8.74 27.77
N LYS A 201 -0.88 -9.90 27.11
CA LYS A 201 0.05 -10.21 26.01
C LYS A 201 -0.06 -9.21 24.86
N ASP A 202 -1.28 -8.91 24.42
CA ASP A 202 -1.53 -7.97 23.34
C ASP A 202 -1.17 -6.54 23.74
N LEU A 203 -1.42 -6.16 25.00
CA LEU A 203 -1.00 -4.86 25.56
C LEU A 203 0.52 -4.68 25.51
N VAL A 204 1.31 -5.71 25.86
CA VAL A 204 2.78 -5.66 25.71
C VAL A 204 3.16 -5.42 24.24
N GLY A 205 2.52 -6.13 23.32
CA GLY A 205 2.70 -5.93 21.87
C GLY A 205 2.35 -4.51 21.43
N TRP A 206 1.26 -3.94 21.95
CA TRP A 206 0.83 -2.58 21.64
C TRP A 206 1.78 -1.53 22.19
N VAL A 207 2.27 -1.68 23.43
CA VAL A 207 3.26 -0.75 24.02
C VAL A 207 4.57 -0.81 23.25
N ALA A 208 5.06 -2.01 22.93
CA ALA A 208 6.28 -2.17 22.12
C ALA A 208 6.11 -1.54 20.72
N PHE A 209 4.96 -1.76 20.08
CA PHE A 209 4.64 -1.14 18.79
C PHE A 209 4.52 0.38 18.90
N ALA A 210 3.92 0.92 19.97
CA ALA A 210 3.78 2.35 20.19
C ALA A 210 5.14 3.04 20.37
N ILE A 211 6.07 2.41 21.12
CA ILE A 211 7.45 2.90 21.26
C ILE A 211 8.12 2.92 19.88
N PHE A 212 8.09 1.79 19.16
CA PHE A 212 8.66 1.70 17.82
C PHE A 212 8.06 2.75 16.87
N PHE A 213 6.73 2.89 16.83
CA PHE A 213 6.02 3.85 15.99
C PHE A 213 6.35 5.30 16.36
N SER A 214 6.50 5.60 17.65
CA SER A 214 6.91 6.94 18.11
C SER A 214 8.30 7.33 17.60
N ILE A 215 9.23 6.38 17.47
CA ILE A 215 10.56 6.65 16.89
C ILE A 215 10.40 7.13 15.44
N TRP A 216 9.55 6.46 14.66
CA TRP A 216 9.32 6.84 13.27
C TRP A 216 8.61 8.18 13.12
N ILE A 217 7.64 8.51 13.99
CA ILE A 217 6.99 9.83 13.96
C ILE A 217 7.97 10.95 14.36
N PHE A 218 8.66 10.80 15.49
CA PHE A 218 9.39 11.93 16.08
C PHE A 218 10.82 12.08 15.58
N TYR A 219 11.48 11.00 15.17
CA TYR A 219 12.89 11.02 14.78
C TYR A 219 13.13 10.76 13.29
N ALA A 220 12.23 10.04 12.60
CA ALA A 220 12.40 9.65 11.21
C ALA A 220 11.13 9.78 10.31
N PRO A 221 10.34 10.87 10.40
CA PRO A 221 9.01 10.94 9.78
C PRO A 221 9.03 10.89 8.25
N ASN A 222 10.14 11.32 7.64
CA ASN A 222 10.26 11.43 6.19
C ASN A 222 11.01 10.26 5.53
N VAL A 223 11.59 9.33 6.31
CA VAL A 223 12.44 8.25 5.78
C VAL A 223 11.67 7.31 4.86
N LEU A 224 10.39 7.07 5.13
CA LEU A 224 9.54 6.17 4.33
C LEU A 224 8.71 6.91 3.26
N GLY A 225 8.85 8.23 3.14
CA GLY A 225 8.16 9.08 2.18
C GLY A 225 9.05 9.48 1.01
N HIS A 226 8.45 9.98 -0.08
CA HIS A 226 9.21 10.50 -1.23
C HIS A 226 9.35 12.03 -1.14
N PRO A 227 10.57 12.60 -1.22
CA PRO A 227 10.79 14.04 -1.07
C PRO A 227 10.07 14.88 -2.13
N ASP A 228 9.97 14.39 -3.37
CA ASP A 228 9.28 15.11 -4.46
C ASP A 228 7.79 15.35 -4.18
N ASN A 229 7.18 14.64 -3.22
CA ASN A 229 5.79 14.92 -2.86
C ASN A 229 5.62 16.22 -2.06
N TYR A 230 6.72 16.88 -1.68
CA TYR A 230 6.71 18.25 -1.15
C TYR A 230 6.74 19.32 -2.23
N ILE A 231 6.95 18.94 -3.49
CA ILE A 231 6.88 19.84 -4.63
C ILE A 231 5.41 19.87 -5.09
N PRO A 232 4.77 21.06 -5.20
CA PRO A 232 3.42 21.15 -5.73
C PRO A 232 3.29 20.47 -7.10
N ALA A 233 2.17 19.78 -7.32
CA ALA A 233 1.92 19.08 -8.58
C ALA A 233 2.06 20.02 -9.79
N ASN A 234 2.81 19.57 -10.80
CA ASN A 234 2.90 20.23 -12.08
C ASN A 234 2.57 19.21 -13.19
N PRO A 235 1.51 19.44 -13.99
CA PRO A 235 1.07 18.50 -15.02
C PRO A 235 2.01 18.43 -16.23
N MET A 236 2.97 19.36 -16.36
CA MET A 236 3.83 19.46 -17.54
C MET A 236 5.06 18.52 -17.47
N PRO A 237 5.94 18.60 -16.44
CA PRO A 237 7.04 17.66 -16.30
C PRO A 237 6.70 16.51 -15.34
N THR A 238 6.91 15.29 -15.81
CA THR A 238 7.04 14.11 -14.93
C THR A 238 8.36 14.18 -14.15
N PRO A 239 8.37 13.90 -12.84
CA PRO A 239 9.61 13.67 -12.11
C PRO A 239 10.48 12.60 -12.79
N PRO A 240 11.82 12.72 -12.76
CA PRO A 240 12.71 11.76 -13.43
C PRO A 240 12.60 10.33 -12.89
N HIS A 241 12.23 10.17 -11.61
CA HIS A 241 12.14 8.87 -10.95
C HIS A 241 10.81 8.75 -10.20
N ILE A 242 9.73 8.43 -10.91
CA ILE A 242 8.41 8.18 -10.31
C ILE A 242 8.40 6.76 -9.75
N VAL A 243 8.28 6.66 -8.43
CA VAL A 243 8.09 5.39 -7.72
C VAL A 243 6.86 5.48 -6.82
N PRO A 244 6.08 4.40 -6.70
CA PRO A 244 5.00 4.36 -5.73
C PRO A 244 5.56 4.18 -4.31
N GLU A 245 4.70 4.30 -3.32
CA GLU A 245 5.07 4.05 -1.93
C GLU A 245 5.54 2.61 -1.73
N TRP A 246 6.38 2.41 -0.71
CA TRP A 246 7.13 1.16 -0.55
C TRP A 246 6.26 -0.10 -0.48
N TYR A 247 5.04 0.02 0.07
CA TYR A 247 4.08 -1.07 0.21
C TYR A 247 3.41 -1.47 -1.11
N PHE A 248 3.51 -0.66 -2.16
CA PHE A 248 3.06 -0.98 -3.51
C PHE A 248 4.20 -1.48 -4.41
N LEU A 249 5.46 -1.35 -3.99
CA LEU A 249 6.63 -1.74 -4.81
C LEU A 249 6.57 -3.18 -5.32
N PRO A 250 6.14 -4.20 -4.54
CA PRO A 250 6.08 -5.55 -5.07
C PRO A 250 5.07 -5.71 -6.23
N ILE A 251 3.92 -5.04 -6.15
CA ILE A 251 2.90 -5.09 -7.22
C ILE A 251 3.40 -4.30 -8.44
N HIS A 252 4.00 -3.13 -8.21
CA HIS A 252 4.62 -2.31 -9.23
C HIS A 252 5.74 -3.06 -9.97
N ALA A 253 6.58 -3.81 -9.25
CA ALA A 253 7.64 -4.60 -9.83
C ALA A 253 7.12 -5.73 -10.73
N ILE A 254 6.01 -6.40 -10.35
CA ILE A 254 5.34 -7.38 -11.22
C ILE A 254 4.83 -6.69 -12.48
N LEU A 255 4.09 -5.59 -12.33
CA LEU A 255 3.49 -4.85 -13.43
C LEU A 255 4.52 -4.48 -14.51
N ARG A 256 5.67 -3.93 -14.09
CA ARG A 256 6.72 -3.45 -15.01
C ARG A 256 7.66 -4.55 -15.52
N SER A 257 7.66 -5.73 -14.88
CA SER A 257 8.50 -6.85 -15.32
C SER A 257 8.03 -7.44 -16.65
N ILE A 258 6.75 -7.26 -16.97
CA ILE A 258 6.13 -7.71 -18.21
C ILE A 258 6.13 -6.52 -19.20
N PRO A 259 6.75 -6.64 -20.38
CA PRO A 259 6.92 -5.51 -21.31
C PRO A 259 5.62 -4.90 -21.83
N ASP A 260 4.57 -5.72 -21.98
CA ASP A 260 3.28 -5.27 -22.49
C ASP A 260 2.40 -4.69 -21.37
N LYS A 261 1.82 -3.50 -21.60
CA LYS A 261 0.94 -2.83 -20.62
C LYS A 261 -0.24 -3.71 -20.21
N SER A 262 -0.91 -4.34 -21.18
CA SER A 262 -2.07 -5.19 -20.91
C SER A 262 -1.66 -6.48 -20.19
N GLY A 263 -0.52 -7.06 -20.55
CA GLY A 263 0.08 -8.21 -19.88
C GLY A 263 0.45 -7.91 -18.43
N GLY A 264 1.05 -6.74 -18.16
CA GLY A 264 1.38 -6.28 -16.81
C GLY A 264 0.13 -6.14 -15.94
N VAL A 265 -0.91 -5.46 -16.45
CA VAL A 265 -2.19 -5.31 -15.73
C VAL A 265 -2.86 -6.67 -15.53
N ALA A 266 -2.85 -7.53 -16.56
CA ALA A 266 -3.37 -8.88 -16.50
C ALA A 266 -2.60 -9.77 -15.51
N ALA A 267 -1.35 -9.45 -15.15
CA ALA A 267 -0.59 -10.19 -14.15
C ALA A 267 -0.90 -9.78 -12.71
N ILE A 268 -1.45 -8.58 -12.48
CA ILE A 268 -1.86 -8.12 -11.14
C ILE A 268 -3.07 -8.93 -10.65
N ALA A 269 -4.08 -9.17 -11.50
CA ALA A 269 -5.30 -9.89 -11.08
C ALA A 269 -5.01 -11.32 -10.57
N PRO A 270 -4.19 -12.15 -11.26
CA PRO A 270 -3.72 -13.44 -10.78
C PRO A 270 -3.07 -13.41 -9.39
N VAL A 271 -2.39 -12.34 -8.99
CA VAL A 271 -1.82 -12.23 -7.63
C VAL A 271 -2.92 -12.36 -6.58
N PHE A 272 -4.01 -11.62 -6.74
CA PHE A 272 -5.14 -11.67 -5.81
C PHE A 272 -5.96 -12.96 -5.96
N ILE A 273 -6.12 -13.46 -7.19
CA ILE A 273 -6.79 -14.75 -7.45
C ILE A 273 -6.03 -15.88 -6.76
N CYS A 274 -4.70 -15.93 -6.84
CA CYS A 274 -3.89 -16.91 -6.13
C CYS A 274 -4.08 -16.83 -4.61
N LEU A 275 -4.15 -15.61 -4.04
CA LEU A 275 -4.39 -15.43 -2.61
C LEU A 275 -5.79 -15.89 -2.17
N LEU A 276 -6.80 -15.73 -3.02
CA LEU A 276 -8.17 -16.20 -2.83
C LEU A 276 -8.33 -17.72 -3.07
N ALA A 277 -7.56 -18.29 -4.00
CA ALA A 277 -7.64 -19.70 -4.37
C ALA A 277 -6.95 -20.63 -3.35
N LEU A 278 -5.97 -20.11 -2.59
CA LEU A 278 -5.21 -20.85 -1.57
C LEU A 278 -6.02 -21.78 -0.65
N PRO A 279 -7.14 -21.36 -0.05
CA PRO A 279 -7.96 -22.20 0.82
C PRO A 279 -8.52 -23.45 0.15
N PHE A 280 -8.76 -23.37 -1.16
CA PHE A 280 -9.48 -24.40 -1.92
C PHE A 280 -8.55 -25.45 -2.53
N PHE A 281 -7.23 -25.30 -2.37
CA PHE A 281 -6.28 -26.30 -2.81
C PHE A 281 -6.30 -27.52 -1.89
N LYS A 282 -6.55 -28.70 -2.49
CA LYS A 282 -6.42 -29.99 -1.79
C LYS A 282 -4.98 -30.19 -1.33
N SER A 283 -4.76 -30.16 -0.03
CA SER A 283 -3.43 -30.35 0.57
C SER A 283 -3.41 -31.56 1.52
N MET A 284 -2.25 -31.80 2.13
CA MET A 284 -1.98 -32.82 3.15
C MET A 284 -2.72 -32.48 4.45
N TYR A 285 -3.09 -33.48 5.25
CA TYR A 285 -3.85 -33.27 6.50
C TYR A 285 -3.13 -32.34 7.50
N VAL A 286 -1.81 -32.45 7.60
CA VAL A 286 -0.95 -31.61 8.44
C VAL A 286 -1.03 -30.14 8.00
N ARG A 287 -1.45 -29.26 8.91
CA ARG A 287 -1.62 -27.82 8.66
C ARG A 287 -0.30 -27.05 8.77
N SER A 288 0.31 -27.02 9.96
CA SER A 288 1.45 -26.16 10.24
C SER A 288 2.68 -26.51 9.41
N SER A 289 3.40 -25.49 8.94
CA SER A 289 4.67 -25.68 8.21
C SER A 289 5.79 -26.22 9.09
N SER A 290 5.69 -26.09 10.43
CA SER A 290 6.68 -26.66 11.36
C SER A 290 6.86 -28.18 11.19
N PHE A 291 5.83 -28.86 10.69
CA PHE A 291 5.84 -30.31 10.44
C PHE A 291 5.92 -30.64 8.95
N ARG A 292 6.28 -29.68 8.11
CA ARG A 292 6.37 -29.83 6.64
C ARG A 292 7.67 -29.21 6.14
N PRO A 293 8.83 -29.88 6.31
CA PRO A 293 10.15 -29.28 6.00
C PRO A 293 10.27 -28.70 4.59
N ILE A 294 9.75 -29.43 3.59
CA ILE A 294 9.72 -28.96 2.19
C ILE A 294 8.89 -27.67 2.06
N HIS A 295 7.72 -27.61 2.69
CA HIS A 295 6.86 -26.43 2.64
C HIS A 295 7.46 -25.24 3.41
N GLN A 296 8.17 -25.50 4.50
CA GLN A 296 8.89 -24.47 5.26
C GLN A 296 9.96 -23.78 4.38
N GLY A 297 10.75 -24.57 3.63
CA GLY A 297 11.72 -24.02 2.68
C GLY A 297 11.06 -23.20 1.57
N ILE A 298 9.98 -23.72 0.98
CA ILE A 298 9.19 -23.03 -0.06
C ILE A 298 8.60 -21.70 0.47
N PHE A 299 8.14 -21.66 1.72
CA PHE A 299 7.65 -20.43 2.36
C PHE A 299 8.74 -19.38 2.52
N TRP A 300 9.94 -19.75 3.00
CA TRP A 300 11.02 -18.80 3.18
C TRP A 300 11.54 -18.26 1.85
N LEU A 301 11.54 -19.10 0.81
CA LEU A 301 11.81 -18.66 -0.56
C LEU A 301 10.78 -17.62 -1.03
N LEU A 302 9.47 -17.85 -0.77
CA LEU A 302 8.44 -16.86 -1.07
C LEU A 302 8.65 -15.55 -0.33
N LEU A 303 9.02 -15.59 0.96
CA LEU A 303 9.28 -14.36 1.71
C LEU A 303 10.47 -13.58 1.13
N ALA A 304 11.58 -14.28 0.83
CA ALA A 304 12.75 -13.68 0.20
C ALA A 304 12.40 -13.07 -1.16
N ASP A 305 11.60 -13.77 -1.95
CA ASP A 305 11.09 -13.33 -3.24
C ASP A 305 10.24 -12.04 -3.14
N ARG A 306 9.38 -11.92 -2.12
CA ARG A 306 8.59 -10.69 -1.88
C ARG A 306 9.45 -9.51 -1.44
N LEU A 307 10.50 -9.74 -0.65
CA LEU A 307 11.46 -8.70 -0.29
C LEU A 307 12.28 -8.26 -1.50
N LEU A 308 12.72 -9.21 -2.34
CA LEU A 308 13.45 -8.93 -3.57
C LEU A 308 12.60 -8.10 -4.54
N LEU A 309 11.32 -8.42 -4.71
CA LEU A 309 10.42 -7.59 -5.52
C LEU A 309 10.22 -6.19 -4.95
N GLY A 310 10.13 -6.05 -3.62
CA GLY A 310 10.07 -4.74 -2.98
C GLY A 310 11.30 -3.90 -3.34
N TRP A 311 12.49 -4.49 -3.26
CA TRP A 311 13.73 -3.82 -3.63
C TRP A 311 13.79 -3.49 -5.14
N ILE A 312 13.50 -4.45 -6.00
CA ILE A 312 13.48 -4.25 -7.47
C ILE A 312 12.48 -3.18 -7.86
N GLY A 313 11.32 -3.08 -7.20
CA GLY A 313 10.31 -2.09 -7.51
C GLY A 313 10.78 -0.64 -7.38
N CYS A 314 11.84 -0.39 -6.61
CA CYS A 314 12.46 0.92 -6.42
C CYS A 314 13.64 1.18 -7.37
N GLN A 315 14.15 0.17 -8.07
CA GLN A 315 15.29 0.32 -8.98
C GLN A 315 14.85 0.90 -10.33
N PRO A 316 15.73 1.57 -11.09
CA PRO A 316 15.44 2.01 -12.46
C PRO A 316 15.11 0.83 -13.40
N VAL A 317 14.44 1.13 -14.51
CA VAL A 317 14.09 0.14 -15.55
C VAL A 317 15.26 0.02 -16.53
N GLU A 318 16.39 -0.50 -16.05
CA GLU A 318 17.60 -0.75 -16.82
C GLU A 318 18.18 -2.14 -16.51
N ALA A 319 19.12 -2.61 -17.32
CA ALA A 319 19.84 -3.84 -17.02
C ALA A 319 20.77 -3.63 -15.82
N PRO A 320 20.87 -4.57 -14.85
CA PRO A 320 20.29 -5.92 -14.83
C PRO A 320 18.90 -6.03 -14.17
N PHE A 321 18.32 -4.92 -13.67
CA PHE A 321 17.10 -4.93 -12.87
C PHE A 321 15.86 -5.41 -13.63
N VAL A 322 15.80 -5.21 -14.94
CA VAL A 322 14.71 -5.76 -15.78
C VAL A 322 14.73 -7.29 -15.73
N THR A 323 15.89 -7.92 -15.98
CA THR A 323 16.03 -9.38 -15.97
C THR A 323 15.80 -9.94 -14.58
N ILE A 324 16.38 -9.31 -13.55
CA ILE A 324 16.15 -9.72 -12.16
C ILE A 324 14.67 -9.57 -11.81
N GLY A 325 13.98 -8.53 -12.28
CA GLY A 325 12.56 -8.31 -12.01
C GLY A 325 11.61 -9.30 -12.67
N GLN A 326 12.04 -10.04 -13.70
CA GLN A 326 11.24 -11.07 -14.38
C GLN A 326 11.22 -12.42 -13.66
N ILE A 327 12.25 -12.72 -12.86
CA ILE A 327 12.37 -14.00 -12.16
C ILE A 327 11.39 -14.09 -10.96
N PRO A 328 11.28 -13.10 -10.06
CA PRO A 328 10.44 -13.19 -8.88
C PRO A 328 8.93 -13.33 -9.14
N PRO A 329 8.32 -12.66 -10.15
CA PRO A 329 6.93 -12.92 -10.51
C PRO A 329 6.70 -14.39 -10.87
N PHE A 330 7.62 -14.99 -11.63
CA PHE A 330 7.56 -16.41 -11.95
C PHE A 330 7.66 -17.29 -10.69
N VAL A 331 8.64 -17.02 -9.82
CA VAL A 331 8.80 -17.74 -8.54
C VAL A 331 7.56 -17.61 -7.65
N PHE A 332 6.96 -16.42 -7.60
CA PHE A 332 5.72 -16.16 -6.87
C PHE A 332 4.57 -17.04 -7.39
N PHE A 333 4.30 -17.07 -8.69
CA PHE A 333 3.23 -17.92 -9.22
C PHE A 333 3.56 -19.41 -9.07
N LEU A 334 4.84 -19.77 -9.22
CA LEU A 334 5.31 -21.13 -9.01
C LEU A 334 5.07 -21.62 -7.58
N PHE A 335 5.21 -20.78 -6.56
CA PHE A 335 4.86 -21.10 -5.18
C PHE A 335 3.41 -21.62 -5.07
N PHE A 336 2.44 -20.91 -5.63
CA PHE A 336 1.04 -21.30 -5.58
C PHE A 336 0.77 -22.56 -6.41
N ALA A 337 1.43 -22.71 -7.55
CA ALA A 337 1.31 -23.90 -8.39
C ALA A 337 1.90 -25.17 -7.74
N ILE A 338 3.01 -25.05 -7.00
CA ILE A 338 3.67 -26.17 -6.33
C ILE A 338 2.99 -26.54 -5.02
N THR A 339 2.38 -25.59 -4.31
CA THR A 339 1.78 -25.83 -2.97
C THR A 339 0.88 -27.09 -2.86
N PRO A 340 0.06 -27.46 -3.88
CA PRO A 340 -0.70 -28.71 -3.87
C PRO A 340 0.15 -29.99 -3.95
N ILE A 341 1.32 -29.96 -4.59
CA ILE A 341 2.14 -31.15 -4.89
C ILE A 341 2.69 -31.82 -3.62
N PRO A 342 3.41 -31.11 -2.71
CA PRO A 342 3.79 -31.71 -1.42
C PRO A 342 2.58 -32.18 -0.62
N GLY A 343 1.43 -31.53 -0.82
CA GLY A 343 0.17 -31.92 -0.22
C GLY A 343 -0.36 -33.28 -0.71
N ARG A 344 -0.15 -33.63 -1.98
CA ARG A 344 -0.55 -34.91 -2.58
C ARG A 344 0.43 -36.02 -2.23
N VAL A 345 1.73 -35.77 -2.37
CA VAL A 345 2.79 -36.74 -2.03
C VAL A 345 2.78 -37.05 -0.53
N GLY A 346 2.63 -36.02 0.30
CA GLY A 346 2.66 -36.15 1.76
C GLY A 346 1.47 -36.89 2.38
N ARG A 347 0.40 -37.18 1.63
CA ARG A 347 -0.74 -37.96 2.13
C ARG A 347 -0.39 -39.42 2.39
N GLY A 348 0.59 -39.97 1.68
CA GLY A 348 1.02 -41.36 1.84
C GLY A 348 2.05 -41.58 2.96
N ILE A 349 2.55 -40.51 3.60
CA ILE A 349 3.61 -40.60 4.62
C ILE A 349 3.27 -41.62 5.73
N PRO A 350 2.05 -41.62 6.33
CA PRO A 350 1.74 -42.60 7.37
C PRO A 350 1.97 -44.05 6.90
N ASN A 351 1.56 -44.40 5.68
CA ASN A 351 1.70 -45.76 5.15
C ASN A 351 3.16 -46.18 4.87
N SER A 352 4.10 -45.23 4.82
CA SER A 352 5.51 -45.49 4.53
C SER A 352 6.39 -45.56 5.78
N TYR A 353 5.91 -45.01 6.90
CA TYR A 353 6.64 -44.92 8.17
C TYR A 353 5.85 -45.53 9.34
N THR A 354 4.83 -46.33 9.06
CA THR A 354 4.19 -47.17 10.08
C THR A 354 5.15 -48.29 10.45
N ASP A 355 5.62 -48.30 11.70
CA ASP A 355 6.30 -49.45 12.26
C ASP A 355 5.22 -50.51 12.59
N GLU A 356 5.09 -51.53 11.73
CA GLU A 356 4.14 -52.64 11.92
C GLU A 356 4.49 -53.54 13.13
N THR A 357 5.52 -53.19 13.91
CA THR A 357 6.01 -53.97 15.05
C THR A 357 5.32 -53.66 16.39
N ASP A 358 4.38 -52.70 16.44
CA ASP A 358 3.65 -52.30 17.67
C ASP A 358 2.20 -52.82 17.75
N GLN A 359 1.88 -53.97 17.13
CA GLN A 359 0.59 -54.67 17.30
C GLN A 359 0.62 -55.78 18.35
#